data_AF-A0AAX6LA29-F1
#
_entry.id   AF-A0AAX6LA29-F1
#
_cell.length_a   1.000
_cell.length_b   1.000
_cell.length_c   1.000
_cell.angle_alpha   90.00
_cell.angle_beta   90.00
_cell.angle_gamma   90.00
#
_symmetry.space_group_name_H-M   'P 1'
#
loop_
_entity.id
_entity.type
_entity.pdbx_description
1 polymer ?
#
loop_
_entity_poly.entity_id
_entity_poly.type
_entity_poly.pdbx_seq_one_letter_code
_entity_poly.pdbx_strand_id
1 'polypeptide(L)'
;MQSFLSSRPTTEIAAALLGKQLRLQTTSGPLTAWITETEAYLGANDAGAHAYQNHQTARNRALWQPAGTIYIYQMRALYLLNLVTQVAGTPECVLIRGIEPASGVEQMQHNRPVPLANLTNGPGKLMQALGLDKTLNGQPLQKATLSLDLDHVRQPRQIIKSPRIGIVNKAEWTSAPLRFYVAGNPFVSKIGRKTIDSHTHGWQ
;
A
#
# COMPACT_ATOMS: atom_id res chain seq x y z
N MET A 1 11.62 -12.10 -0.13
CA MET A 1 11.11 -10.73 0.15
C MET A 1 11.88 -9.67 -0.63
N GLN A 2 13.15 -9.41 -0.30
CA GLN A 2 13.93 -8.32 -0.91
C GLN A 2 14.00 -8.43 -2.43
N SER A 3 14.33 -9.62 -2.96
CA SER A 3 14.32 -9.87 -4.42
C SER A 3 12.97 -9.57 -5.08
N PHE A 4 11.84 -9.88 -4.44
CA PHE A 4 10.51 -9.55 -4.99
C PHE A 4 10.32 -8.03 -5.11
N LEU A 5 10.85 -7.25 -4.18
CA LEU A 5 10.73 -5.79 -4.11
C LEU A 5 11.85 -5.03 -4.83
N SER A 6 12.80 -5.69 -5.48
CA SER A 6 13.91 -5.03 -6.19
C SER A 6 14.28 -5.63 -7.56
N SER A 7 13.71 -6.76 -7.95
CA SER A 7 14.09 -7.47 -9.20
C SER A 7 13.39 -6.95 -10.46
N ARG A 8 12.49 -5.99 -10.35
CA ARG A 8 11.69 -5.46 -11.46
C ARG A 8 11.30 -4.00 -11.23
N PRO A 9 10.84 -3.26 -12.26
CA PRO A 9 10.38 -1.88 -12.11
C PRO A 9 9.32 -1.71 -11.01
N THR A 10 9.35 -0.59 -10.29
CA THR A 10 8.42 -0.32 -9.17
C THR A 10 6.95 -0.36 -9.59
N THR A 11 6.63 -0.03 -10.85
CA THR A 11 5.28 -0.19 -11.42
C THR A 11 4.83 -1.64 -11.49
N GLU A 12 5.72 -2.55 -11.88
CA GLU A 12 5.44 -3.99 -11.90
C GLU A 12 5.36 -4.57 -10.47
N ILE A 13 6.19 -4.08 -9.56
CA ILE A 13 6.10 -4.44 -8.13
C ILE A 13 4.74 -4.01 -7.57
N ALA A 14 4.30 -2.78 -7.84
CA ALA A 14 3.02 -2.25 -7.37
C ALA A 14 1.84 -3.12 -7.84
N ALA A 15 1.85 -3.55 -9.10
CA ALA A 15 0.84 -4.48 -9.63
C ALA A 15 0.97 -5.88 -9.01
N ALA A 16 2.18 -6.41 -8.88
CA ALA A 16 2.43 -7.75 -8.34
C ALA A 16 2.14 -7.89 -6.83
N LEU A 17 2.08 -6.76 -6.10
CA LEU A 17 1.66 -6.71 -4.71
C LEU A 17 0.15 -6.95 -4.54
N LEU A 18 -0.67 -6.70 -5.56
CA LEU A 18 -2.10 -6.97 -5.49
C LEU A 18 -2.34 -8.46 -5.26
N GLY A 19 -3.17 -8.77 -4.26
CA GLY A 19 -3.45 -10.15 -3.85
C GLY A 19 -2.42 -10.78 -2.92
N LYS A 20 -1.29 -10.11 -2.62
CA LYS A 20 -0.38 -10.52 -1.54
C LYS A 20 -0.96 -10.13 -0.18
N GLN A 21 -0.59 -10.88 0.87
CA GLN A 21 -1.13 -10.63 2.21
C GLN A 21 -0.19 -9.78 3.05
N LEU A 22 -0.69 -8.69 3.62
CA LEU A 22 -0.03 -8.04 4.75
C LEU A 22 -0.41 -8.78 6.03
N ARG A 23 0.58 -8.99 6.89
CA ARG A 23 0.42 -9.61 8.21
C ARG A 23 1.09 -8.76 9.27
N LEU A 24 0.28 -8.24 10.19
CA LEU A 24 0.72 -7.50 11.36
C LEU A 24 0.58 -8.38 12.61
N GLN A 25 1.66 -8.58 13.35
CA GLN A 25 1.59 -9.20 14.67
C GLN A 25 1.08 -8.18 15.70
N THR A 26 0.12 -8.58 16.51
CA THR A 26 -0.37 -7.81 17.66
C THR A 26 -0.49 -8.72 18.87
N THR A 27 -0.63 -8.13 20.06
CA THR A 27 -0.86 -8.87 21.31
C THR A 27 -2.16 -9.68 21.30
N SER A 28 -3.17 -9.24 20.53
CA SER A 28 -4.47 -9.91 20.40
C SER A 28 -4.48 -10.96 19.28
N GLY A 29 -3.34 -11.22 18.63
CA GLY A 29 -3.21 -12.13 17.49
C GLY A 29 -2.89 -11.40 16.16
N PRO A 30 -2.66 -12.15 15.07
CA PRO A 30 -2.29 -11.56 13.80
C PRO A 30 -3.48 -10.90 13.09
N LEU A 31 -3.28 -9.66 12.65
CA LEU A 31 -4.16 -9.00 11.69
C LEU A 31 -3.64 -9.30 10.29
N THR A 32 -4.49 -9.85 9.41
CA THR A 32 -4.11 -10.13 8.03
C THR A 32 -5.09 -9.52 7.05
N ALA A 33 -4.58 -9.09 5.90
CA ALA A 33 -5.40 -8.50 4.85
C ALA A 33 -4.73 -8.65 3.48
N TRP A 34 -5.54 -8.83 2.43
CA TRP A 34 -5.09 -8.90 1.05
C TRP A 34 -4.92 -7.49 0.48
N ILE A 35 -3.80 -7.19 -0.17
CA ILE A 35 -3.60 -5.88 -0.80
C ILE A 35 -4.51 -5.78 -2.03
N THR A 36 -5.36 -4.75 -2.09
CA THR A 36 -6.34 -4.53 -3.17
C THR A 36 -6.07 -3.30 -4.01
N GLU A 37 -5.27 -2.36 -3.50
CA GLU A 37 -4.94 -1.12 -4.19
C GLU A 37 -3.55 -0.60 -3.80
N THR A 38 -2.75 -0.22 -4.79
CA THR A 38 -1.40 0.31 -4.65
C THR A 38 -1.15 1.53 -5.55
N GLU A 39 -0.17 2.35 -5.19
CA GLU A 39 0.38 3.40 -6.06
C GLU A 39 1.90 3.33 -6.10
N ALA A 40 2.48 3.40 -7.31
CA ALA A 40 3.92 3.47 -7.52
C ALA A 40 4.41 4.93 -7.46
N TYR A 41 5.55 5.13 -6.81
CA TYR A 41 6.28 6.40 -6.76
C TYR A 41 7.71 6.18 -7.27
N LEU A 42 8.05 6.83 -8.39
CA LEU A 42 9.29 6.57 -9.14
C LEU A 42 10.46 7.49 -8.70
N GLY A 43 10.49 7.80 -7.40
CA GLY A 43 11.61 8.47 -6.75
C GLY A 43 12.01 9.79 -7.39
N ALA A 44 13.29 9.90 -7.77
CA ALA A 44 13.91 11.14 -8.24
C ALA A 44 13.27 11.73 -9.51
N ASN A 45 12.67 10.88 -10.34
CA ASN A 45 12.09 11.30 -11.62
C ASN A 45 10.63 11.73 -11.49
N ASP A 46 9.96 11.40 -10.38
CA ASP A 46 8.51 11.53 -10.22
C ASP A 46 8.10 12.79 -9.47
N ALA A 47 7.49 13.76 -10.15
CA ALA A 47 7.08 15.03 -9.54
C ALA A 47 5.98 14.89 -8.46
N GLY A 48 5.35 13.72 -8.37
CA GLY A 48 4.41 13.34 -7.30
C GLY A 48 5.07 12.66 -6.10
N ALA A 49 6.35 12.27 -6.18
CA ALA A 49 7.07 11.59 -5.11
C ALA A 49 7.75 12.57 -4.14
N HIS A 50 7.94 12.14 -2.90
CA HIS A 50 8.67 12.91 -1.88
C HIS A 50 10.17 13.04 -2.16
N ALA A 51 10.72 12.17 -3.00
CA ALA A 51 12.13 12.16 -3.36
C ALA A 51 12.40 12.79 -4.73
N TYR A 52 11.41 13.48 -5.32
CA TYR A 52 11.56 14.16 -6.61
C TYR A 52 12.82 15.03 -6.63
N GLN A 53 13.56 14.99 -7.74
CA GLN A 53 14.85 15.68 -7.91
C GLN A 53 15.88 15.33 -6.82
N ASN A 54 15.85 14.08 -6.34
CA ASN A 54 16.68 13.59 -5.23
C ASN A 54 16.51 14.39 -3.93
N HIS A 55 15.35 15.01 -3.71
CA HIS A 55 15.11 15.79 -2.51
C HIS A 55 15.07 14.91 -1.25
N GLN A 56 16.14 14.95 -0.46
CA GLN A 56 16.31 14.14 0.75
C GLN A 56 16.15 14.97 2.02
N THR A 57 15.38 14.45 2.97
CA THR A 57 15.11 15.06 4.28
C THR A 57 15.08 14.01 5.37
N ALA A 58 15.13 14.44 6.63
CA ALA A 58 14.94 13.53 7.76
C ALA A 58 13.60 12.74 7.70
N ARG A 59 12.56 13.32 7.08
CA ARG A 59 11.22 12.71 7.00
C ARG A 59 11.11 11.60 5.98
N ASN A 60 11.84 11.67 4.87
CA ASN A 60 11.78 10.69 3.78
C ASN A 60 13.03 9.80 3.70
N ARG A 61 14.00 9.93 4.63
CA ARG A 61 15.26 9.16 4.65
C ARG A 61 15.10 7.65 4.48
N ALA A 62 13.96 7.08 4.90
CA ALA A 62 13.65 5.67 4.75
C ALA A 62 13.63 5.23 3.28
N LEU A 63 13.27 6.12 2.34
CA LEU A 63 13.25 5.82 0.90
C LEU A 63 14.62 5.43 0.35
N TRP A 64 15.72 5.88 0.95
CA TRP A 64 17.08 5.52 0.50
C TRP A 64 17.58 4.19 1.06
N GLN A 65 16.78 3.52 1.90
CA GLN A 65 17.13 2.22 2.47
C GLN A 65 16.86 1.09 1.47
N PRO A 66 17.34 -0.15 1.73
CA PRO A 66 17.09 -1.26 0.83
C PRO A 66 15.59 -1.58 0.64
N ALA A 67 15.23 -2.21 -0.48
CA ALA A 67 13.91 -2.76 -0.71
C ALA A 67 13.39 -3.59 0.48
N GLY A 68 12.12 -3.39 0.82
CA GLY A 68 11.49 -4.00 1.99
C GLY A 68 11.58 -3.17 3.27
N THR A 69 12.23 -2.01 3.25
CA THR A 69 12.08 -1.02 4.31
C THR A 69 10.66 -0.43 4.30
N ILE A 70 10.07 -0.32 5.49
CA ILE A 70 8.78 0.33 5.73
C ILE A 70 9.01 1.84 5.71
N TYR A 71 8.27 2.55 4.86
CA TYR A 71 8.25 4.00 4.85
C TYR A 71 6.87 4.51 5.26
N ILE A 72 6.81 5.13 6.44
CA ILE A 72 5.60 5.73 6.99
C ILE A 72 5.81 7.23 7.15
N TYR A 73 4.88 8.00 6.58
CA TYR A 73 4.84 9.45 6.76
C TYR A 73 3.45 9.90 7.17
N GLN A 74 3.39 11.08 7.77
CA GLN A 74 2.15 11.71 8.19
C GLN A 74 1.67 12.68 7.12
N MET A 75 0.41 12.55 6.70
CA MET A 75 -0.31 13.50 5.87
C MET A 75 -1.52 14.01 6.67
N ARG A 76 -1.48 15.29 7.08
CA ARG A 76 -2.43 15.86 8.04
C ARG A 76 -2.44 15.05 9.35
N ALA A 77 -3.57 14.48 9.75
CA ALA A 77 -3.69 13.66 10.96
C ALA A 77 -3.54 12.15 10.70
N LEU A 78 -3.22 11.75 9.47
CA LEU A 78 -3.20 10.34 9.06
C LEU A 78 -1.79 9.89 8.73
N TYR A 79 -1.46 8.64 9.09
CA TYR A 79 -0.25 7.97 8.63
C TYR A 79 -0.54 7.18 7.36
N LEU A 80 0.47 7.03 6.50
CA LEU A 80 0.37 6.28 5.24
C LEU A 80 1.52 5.27 5.17
N LEU A 81 1.23 4.04 4.77
CA LEU A 81 2.19 2.94 4.68
C LEU A 81 2.70 2.76 3.25
N ASN A 82 4.02 2.81 3.09
CA ASN A 82 4.70 2.53 1.85
C ASN A 82 5.75 1.44 2.07
N LEU A 83 6.03 0.67 1.03
CA LEU A 83 7.13 -0.29 0.99
C LEU A 83 8.19 0.24 0.03
N VAL A 84 9.41 0.45 0.53
CA VAL A 84 10.55 0.84 -0.30
C VAL A 84 10.86 -0.27 -1.29
N THR A 85 11.11 0.12 -2.53
CA THR A 85 11.46 -0.76 -3.64
C THR A 85 12.83 -0.40 -4.18
N GLN A 86 13.35 -1.24 -5.08
CA GLN A 86 14.67 -1.08 -5.69
C GLN A 86 15.86 -1.24 -4.73
N VAL A 87 17.06 -1.18 -5.28
CA VAL A 87 18.30 -1.24 -4.50
C VAL A 87 18.45 0.01 -3.61
N ALA A 88 19.19 -0.12 -2.52
CA ALA A 88 19.48 1.00 -1.63
C ALA A 88 20.06 2.19 -2.41
N GLY A 89 19.65 3.41 -2.03
CA GLY A 89 19.99 4.63 -2.76
C GLY A 89 19.05 4.99 -3.91
N THR A 90 18.14 4.09 -4.33
CA THR A 90 17.10 4.38 -5.33
C THR A 90 15.76 4.64 -4.61
N PRO A 91 15.32 5.91 -4.46
CA PRO A 91 14.25 6.26 -3.51
C PRO A 91 12.83 6.03 -4.08
N GLU A 92 12.58 4.84 -4.59
CA GLU A 92 11.29 4.40 -5.11
C GLU A 92 10.51 3.63 -4.05
N CYS A 93 9.17 3.68 -4.14
CA CYS A 93 8.33 2.93 -3.23
C CYS A 93 6.94 2.65 -3.80
N VAL A 94 6.22 1.76 -3.12
CA VAL A 94 4.80 1.49 -3.36
C VAL A 94 3.99 1.89 -2.13
N LEU A 95 3.04 2.80 -2.30
CA LEU A 95 2.02 3.12 -1.30
C LEU A 95 0.97 1.99 -1.29
N ILE A 96 0.65 1.49 -0.10
CA ILE A 96 -0.50 0.61 0.12
C ILE A 96 -1.72 1.48 0.40
N ARG A 97 -2.76 1.35 -0.43
CA ARG A 97 -3.94 2.22 -0.38
C ARG A 97 -5.22 1.55 0.05
N GLY A 98 -5.34 0.27 -0.25
CA GLY A 98 -6.52 -0.53 0.04
C GLY A 98 -6.09 -1.94 0.40
N ILE A 99 -6.76 -2.48 1.41
CA ILE A 99 -6.60 -3.87 1.82
C ILE A 99 -7.98 -4.49 2.10
N GLU A 100 -8.19 -5.74 1.71
CA GLU A 100 -9.35 -6.54 2.09
C GLU A 100 -9.03 -7.33 3.37
N PRO A 101 -9.67 -7.02 4.52
CA PRO A 101 -9.44 -7.72 5.78
C PRO A 101 -9.71 -9.22 5.67
N ALA A 102 -8.84 -10.05 6.25
CA ALA A 102 -8.94 -11.50 6.23
C ALA A 102 -8.99 -12.11 7.65
N SER A 103 -8.09 -11.70 8.55
CA SER A 103 -8.09 -12.11 9.97
C SER A 103 -7.99 -10.90 10.88
N GLY A 104 -8.62 -10.98 12.06
CA GLY A 104 -8.63 -9.91 13.06
C GLY A 104 -9.54 -8.74 12.68
N VAL A 105 -10.58 -8.99 11.88
CA VAL A 105 -11.52 -7.95 11.39
C VAL A 105 -12.21 -7.23 12.55
N GLU A 106 -12.60 -7.95 13.60
CA GLU A 106 -13.21 -7.36 14.80
C GLU A 106 -12.27 -6.38 15.50
N GLN A 107 -10.98 -6.74 15.64
CA GLN A 107 -9.97 -5.82 16.18
C GLN A 107 -9.77 -4.61 15.25
N MET A 108 -9.79 -4.80 13.93
CA MET A 108 -9.71 -3.69 12.98
C MET A 108 -10.91 -2.74 13.11
N GLN A 109 -12.12 -3.27 13.30
CA GLN A 109 -13.33 -2.47 13.55
C GLN A 109 -13.31 -1.82 14.94
N HIS A 110 -12.70 -2.46 15.94
CA HIS A 110 -12.49 -1.84 17.25
C HIS A 110 -11.55 -0.62 17.14
N ASN A 111 -10.42 -0.78 16.45
CA ASN A 111 -9.47 0.31 16.21
C ASN A 111 -10.09 1.45 15.39
N ARG A 112 -11.05 1.12 14.51
CA ARG A 112 -11.74 2.07 13.64
C ARG A 112 -13.24 1.74 13.54
N PRO A 113 -14.09 2.28 14.44
CA PRO A 113 -15.49 1.88 14.62
C PRO A 113 -16.40 2.40 13.49
N VAL A 114 -16.32 1.74 12.33
CA VAL A 114 -17.13 2.03 11.14
C VAL A 114 -17.62 0.74 10.46
N PRO A 115 -18.59 0.82 9.53
CA PRO A 115 -18.98 -0.32 8.71
C PRO A 115 -17.83 -0.90 7.89
N LEU A 116 -17.82 -2.22 7.71
CA LEU A 116 -16.77 -2.98 7.00
C LEU A 116 -16.46 -2.39 5.60
N ALA A 117 -17.50 -2.02 4.85
CA ALA A 117 -17.37 -1.44 3.51
C ALA A 117 -16.54 -0.14 3.46
N ASN A 118 -16.33 0.51 4.60
CA ASN A 118 -15.54 1.74 4.73
C ASN A 118 -14.28 1.55 5.56
N LEU A 119 -13.96 0.33 6.01
CA LEU A 119 -12.96 0.08 7.04
C LEU A 119 -11.53 0.39 6.56
N THR A 120 -11.16 -0.14 5.40
CA THR A 120 -9.77 -0.16 4.89
C THR A 120 -9.63 0.32 3.43
N ASN A 121 -10.69 0.92 2.86
CA ASN A 121 -10.68 1.45 1.48
C ASN A 121 -10.06 2.86 1.37
N GLY A 122 -8.84 3.02 1.88
CA GLY A 122 -8.04 4.23 1.78
C GLY A 122 -6.77 4.18 2.64
N PRO A 123 -5.68 4.87 2.23
CA PRO A 123 -4.35 4.68 2.80
C PRO A 123 -4.26 5.08 4.29
N GLY A 124 -4.96 6.13 4.70
CA GLY A 124 -5.05 6.48 6.13
C GLY A 124 -6.04 5.63 6.91
N LYS A 125 -7.08 5.11 6.25
CA LYS A 125 -8.11 4.28 6.88
C LYS A 125 -7.56 2.92 7.28
N LEU A 126 -6.78 2.29 6.39
CA LEU A 126 -6.13 1.02 6.69
C LEU A 126 -5.11 1.15 7.82
N MET A 127 -4.39 2.27 7.93
CA MET A 127 -3.46 2.50 9.03
C MET A 127 -4.17 2.56 10.38
N GLN A 128 -5.29 3.30 10.44
CA GLN A 128 -6.16 3.34 11.62
C GLN A 128 -6.72 1.96 11.96
N ALA A 129 -7.26 1.23 10.97
CA ALA A 129 -7.81 -0.11 11.18
C ALA A 129 -6.74 -1.09 11.69
N LEU A 130 -5.51 -1.02 11.17
CA LEU A 130 -4.39 -1.84 11.65
C LEU A 130 -3.83 -1.38 13.00
N GLY A 131 -4.26 -0.22 13.54
CA GLY A 131 -3.70 0.34 14.77
C GLY A 131 -2.23 0.77 14.62
N LEU A 132 -1.78 1.06 13.39
CA LEU A 132 -0.40 1.42 13.10
C LEU A 132 -0.18 2.93 13.15
N ASP A 133 0.97 3.31 13.68
CA ASP A 133 1.49 4.67 13.68
C ASP A 133 2.87 4.73 12.98
N LYS A 134 3.69 5.74 13.30
CA LYS A 134 5.02 5.93 12.70
C LYS A 134 6.12 5.04 13.31
N THR A 135 5.85 4.24 14.34
CA THR A 135 6.88 3.46 15.08
C THR A 135 7.68 2.52 14.19
N LEU A 136 7.07 1.96 13.14
CA LEU A 136 7.74 1.08 12.18
C LEU A 136 8.48 1.82 11.05
N ASN A 137 8.44 3.15 11.00
CA ASN A 137 9.09 3.90 9.93
C ASN A 137 10.61 3.65 9.91
N GLY A 138 11.14 3.29 8.75
CA GLY A 138 12.55 2.96 8.53
C GLY A 138 12.93 1.54 8.96
N GLN A 139 12.02 0.76 9.54
CA GLN A 139 12.28 -0.65 9.90
C GLN A 139 12.10 -1.54 8.66
N PRO A 140 12.85 -2.64 8.54
CA PRO A 140 12.57 -3.64 7.51
C PRO A 140 11.28 -4.40 7.82
N LEU A 141 10.62 -4.93 6.78
CA LEU A 141 9.56 -5.93 6.94
C LEU A 141 10.10 -7.16 7.68
N GLN A 142 9.40 -7.59 8.73
CA GLN A 142 9.80 -8.72 9.56
C GLN A 142 8.57 -9.48 10.07
N LYS A 143 8.68 -10.81 10.20
CA LYS A 143 7.58 -11.69 10.64
C LYS A 143 7.04 -11.33 12.03
N ALA A 144 7.89 -10.78 12.91
CA ALA A 144 7.53 -10.41 14.29
C ALA A 144 6.77 -9.09 14.40
N THR A 145 6.74 -8.27 13.34
CA THR A 145 6.06 -6.96 13.33
C THR A 145 5.11 -6.91 12.13
N LEU A 146 5.46 -6.16 11.09
CA LEU A 146 4.75 -6.10 9.81
C LEU A 146 5.53 -6.92 8.77
N SER A 147 4.84 -7.87 8.16
CA SER A 147 5.41 -8.73 7.12
C SER A 147 4.48 -8.79 5.91
N LEU A 148 5.06 -9.20 4.78
CA LEU A 148 4.35 -9.52 3.56
C LEU A 148 4.44 -11.04 3.36
N ASP A 149 3.31 -11.69 3.14
CA ASP A 149 3.23 -13.09 2.74
C ASP A 149 3.19 -13.14 1.21
N LEU A 150 4.17 -13.82 0.62
CA LEU A 150 4.30 -13.96 -0.82
C LEU A 150 3.74 -15.28 -1.35
N ASP A 151 3.51 -16.24 -0.46
CA ASP A 151 3.18 -17.64 -0.76
C ASP A 151 1.66 -17.83 -0.75
N HIS A 152 0.97 -17.24 0.25
CA HIS A 152 -0.48 -17.14 0.23
C HIS A 152 -0.89 -15.95 -0.64
N VAL A 153 -1.59 -16.23 -1.74
CA VAL A 153 -1.93 -15.22 -2.75
C VAL A 153 -3.36 -15.40 -3.20
N ARG A 154 -4.12 -14.30 -3.30
CA ARG A 154 -5.35 -14.25 -4.08
C ARG A 154 -5.07 -13.67 -5.45
N GLN A 155 -5.53 -14.34 -6.50
CA GLN A 155 -5.31 -13.83 -7.86
C GLN A 155 -6.41 -12.84 -8.24
N PRO A 156 -6.09 -11.59 -8.61
CA PRO A 156 -7.07 -10.70 -9.22
C PRO A 156 -7.58 -11.29 -10.53
N ARG A 157 -8.90 -11.26 -10.78
CA ARG A 157 -9.45 -11.56 -12.11
C ARG A 157 -9.02 -10.50 -13.13
N GLN A 158 -8.97 -9.24 -12.69
CA GLN A 158 -8.53 -8.11 -13.51
C GLN A 158 -7.85 -7.05 -12.65
N ILE A 159 -6.70 -6.56 -13.10
CA ILE A 159 -6.01 -5.40 -12.53
C ILE A 159 -6.28 -4.18 -13.41
N ILE A 160 -6.74 -3.09 -12.80
CA ILE A 160 -6.92 -1.80 -13.48
C ILE A 160 -5.72 -0.90 -13.19
N LYS A 161 -5.27 -0.17 -14.22
CA LYS A 161 -4.30 0.92 -14.11
C LYS A 161 -5.02 2.25 -14.23
N SER A 162 -4.70 3.21 -13.37
CA SER A 162 -5.27 4.57 -13.42
C SER A 162 -4.27 5.63 -12.96
N PRO A 163 -4.57 6.93 -13.12
CA PRO A 163 -3.85 7.98 -12.42
C PRO A 163 -3.92 7.80 -10.90
N ARG A 164 -2.89 8.30 -10.21
CA ARG A 164 -2.82 8.32 -8.74
C ARG A 164 -3.82 9.31 -8.15
N ILE A 165 -4.34 8.99 -6.98
CA ILE A 165 -5.29 9.84 -6.27
C ILE A 165 -4.54 10.95 -5.53
N GLY A 166 -4.93 12.20 -5.79
CA GLY A 166 -4.42 13.37 -5.07
C GLY A 166 -3.13 13.95 -5.64
N ILE A 167 -2.65 13.43 -6.78
CA ILE A 167 -1.57 14.04 -7.56
C ILE A 167 -2.21 14.95 -8.60
N VAL A 168 -2.13 16.26 -8.36
CA VAL A 168 -2.70 17.30 -9.23
C VAL A 168 -1.64 18.35 -9.54
N ASN A 169 -1.72 18.99 -10.71
CA ASN A 169 -0.81 20.05 -11.15
C ASN A 169 0.67 19.61 -11.20
N LYS A 170 0.93 18.36 -11.63
CA LYS A 170 2.28 17.78 -11.74
C LYS A 170 2.64 17.39 -13.19
N ALA A 171 2.17 18.16 -14.16
CA ALA A 171 2.35 17.87 -15.59
C ALA A 171 1.92 16.42 -15.92
N GLU A 172 2.74 15.68 -16.67
CA GLU A 172 2.52 14.27 -17.03
C GLU A 172 2.28 13.33 -15.83
N TRP A 173 2.84 13.63 -14.66
CA TRP A 173 2.67 12.83 -13.45
C TRP A 173 1.25 12.89 -12.87
N THR A 174 0.44 13.86 -13.32
CA THR A 174 -0.98 13.98 -12.97
C THR A 174 -1.81 12.88 -13.62
N SER A 175 -1.52 12.52 -14.87
CA SER A 175 -2.25 11.53 -15.66
C SER A 175 -1.52 10.19 -15.78
N ALA A 176 -0.26 10.11 -15.33
CA ALA A 176 0.54 8.90 -15.36
C ALA A 176 -0.18 7.71 -14.68
N PRO A 177 -0.30 6.54 -15.35
CA PRO A 177 -1.07 5.39 -14.88
C PRO A 177 -0.29 4.58 -13.82
N LEU A 178 -0.02 5.22 -12.68
CA LEU A 178 0.83 4.70 -11.59
C LEU A 178 0.02 4.18 -10.39
N ARG A 179 -1.31 4.07 -10.51
CA ARG A 179 -2.19 3.44 -9.53
C ARG A 179 -2.69 2.11 -10.08
N PHE A 180 -2.69 1.07 -9.24
CA PHE A 180 -3.09 -0.28 -9.59
C PHE A 180 -4.12 -0.78 -8.58
N TYR A 181 -5.18 -1.44 -9.05
CA TYR A 181 -6.18 -2.02 -8.15
C TYR A 181 -6.93 -3.20 -8.74
N VAL A 182 -7.51 -4.02 -7.85
CA VAL A 182 -8.33 -5.18 -8.21
C VAL A 182 -9.72 -4.71 -8.65
N ALA A 183 -10.09 -4.93 -9.91
CA ALA A 183 -11.41 -4.57 -10.43
C ALA A 183 -12.50 -5.32 -9.65
N GLY A 184 -13.61 -4.67 -9.31
CA GLY A 184 -14.69 -5.34 -8.57
C GLY A 184 -14.54 -5.31 -7.05
N ASN A 185 -13.36 -5.02 -6.52
CA ASN A 185 -13.11 -5.19 -5.09
C ASN A 185 -13.67 -4.02 -4.23
N PRO A 186 -14.53 -4.28 -3.22
CA PRO A 186 -15.16 -3.23 -2.41
C PRO A 186 -14.18 -2.45 -1.51
N PHE A 187 -12.98 -2.98 -1.30
CA PHE A 187 -11.93 -2.35 -0.48
C PHE A 187 -11.00 -1.45 -1.28
N VAL A 188 -11.26 -1.23 -2.57
CA VAL A 188 -10.57 -0.22 -3.38
C VAL A 188 -11.16 1.16 -3.09
N SER A 189 -10.30 2.16 -2.91
CA SER A 189 -10.73 3.53 -2.66
C SER A 189 -11.29 4.21 -3.93
N LYS A 190 -12.24 5.13 -3.76
CA LYS A 190 -12.75 6.02 -4.85
C LYS A 190 -13.26 5.29 -6.11
N ILE A 191 -13.90 4.13 -5.97
CA ILE A 191 -14.61 3.43 -7.07
C ILE A 191 -16.13 3.64 -6.98
N GLY A 192 -16.83 3.49 -8.10
CA GLY A 192 -18.28 3.58 -8.17
C GLY A 192 -18.96 2.32 -7.60
N ARG A 193 -20.05 2.48 -6.84
CA ARG A 193 -20.75 1.33 -6.22
C ARG A 193 -21.20 0.27 -7.24
N LYS A 194 -21.56 0.69 -8.45
CA LYS A 194 -22.00 -0.20 -9.54
C LYS A 194 -20.89 -1.10 -10.09
N THR A 195 -19.62 -0.80 -9.80
CA THR A 195 -18.47 -1.58 -10.28
C THR A 195 -18.05 -2.65 -9.28
N ILE A 196 -18.73 -2.79 -8.14
CA ILE A 196 -18.38 -3.74 -7.09
C ILE A 196 -18.95 -5.11 -7.46
N ASP A 197 -18.11 -6.13 -7.43
CA ASP A 197 -18.52 -7.53 -7.46
C ASP A 197 -18.70 -8.00 -6.01
N SER A 198 -19.95 -8.12 -5.56
CA SER A 198 -20.28 -8.53 -4.20
C SER A 198 -20.13 -10.04 -3.95
N HIS A 199 -19.86 -10.83 -4.99
CA HIS A 199 -19.78 -12.28 -4.88
C HIS A 199 -18.33 -12.74 -4.73
N THR A 200 -17.43 -12.24 -5.58
CA THR A 200 -16.02 -12.66 -5.59
C THR A 200 -15.06 -11.59 -5.13
N HIS A 201 -15.53 -10.35 -4.93
CA HIS A 201 -14.68 -9.18 -4.66
C HIS A 201 -13.56 -9.00 -5.72
N GLY A 202 -13.77 -9.47 -6.95
CA GLY A 202 -12.80 -9.35 -8.04
C GLY A 202 -11.66 -10.37 -8.01
N TRP A 203 -11.69 -11.33 -7.09
CA TRP A 203 -10.75 -12.46 -7.04
C TRP A 203 -11.15 -13.57 -8.02
N GLN A 204 -10.19 -14.41 -8.40
CA GLN A 204 -10.42 -15.65 -9.15
C GLN A 204 -10.99 -16.75 -8.26
#